data_AF-V7HXZ7-F1
#
_entry.id   AF-V7HXZ7-F1
#
_cell.length_a   1.000
_cell.length_b   1.000
_cell.length_c   1.000
_cell.angle_alpha   90.00
_cell.angle_beta   90.00
_cell.angle_gamma   90.00
#
_symmetry.space_group_name_H-M   'P 1'
#
loop_
_entity.id
_entity.type
_entity.pdbx_description
1 polymer ?
#
loop_
_entity_poly.entity_id
_entity_poly.type
_entity_poly.pdbx_seq_one_letter_code
_entity_poly.pdbx_strand_id
1 'polypeptide(L)'
;MSEVASTHNLLCSQVSIWFKLFKEGGLEALKPKKKGRPSKVSKISKKNARKMLKKESDEMEALKQELRQVKMERDILKKSLTLFGPSKPKIKR
;
A
#
# COMPACT_ATOMS: atom_id res chain seq x y z
N MET A 1 3.91 -25.19 0.14
CA MET A 1 5.08 -24.89 1.00
C MET A 1 6.29 -25.75 0.68
N SER A 2 6.15 -27.08 0.54
CA SER A 2 7.28 -27.99 0.27
C SER A 2 7.95 -27.75 -1.09
N GLU A 3 7.18 -27.61 -2.16
CA GLU A 3 7.72 -27.38 -3.51
C GLU A 3 8.56 -26.09 -3.58
N VAL A 4 7.99 -24.97 -3.10
CA VAL A 4 8.68 -23.68 -3.00
C VAL A 4 9.94 -23.75 -2.13
N ALA A 5 9.91 -24.55 -1.06
CA ALA A 5 11.08 -24.73 -0.21
C ALA A 5 12.20 -25.47 -0.95
N SER A 6 11.86 -26.52 -1.70
CA SER A 6 12.81 -27.31 -2.50
C SER A 6 13.40 -26.52 -3.67
N THR A 7 12.60 -25.72 -4.38
CA THR A 7 13.10 -24.91 -5.52
C THR A 7 14.10 -23.84 -5.09
N HIS A 8 13.98 -23.34 -3.85
CA HIS A 8 14.78 -22.25 -3.31
C HIS A 8 15.83 -22.70 -2.29
N ASN A 9 16.03 -24.01 -2.10
CA ASN A 9 16.92 -24.58 -1.08
C ASN A 9 16.68 -24.00 0.33
N LEU A 10 15.41 -23.81 0.68
CA LEU A 10 14.97 -23.30 1.98
C LEU A 10 14.37 -24.42 2.83
N LEU A 11 14.30 -24.19 4.14
CA LEU A 11 13.53 -25.07 5.01
C LEU A 11 12.03 -24.78 4.83
N CYS A 12 11.21 -25.84 4.78
CA CYS A 12 9.75 -25.73 4.69
C CYS A 12 9.15 -24.92 5.87
N SER A 13 9.77 -25.01 7.06
CA SER A 13 9.42 -24.19 8.22
C SER A 13 9.64 -22.70 7.99
N GLN A 14 10.71 -22.32 7.29
CA GLN A 14 11.04 -20.93 6.97
C GLN A 14 9.96 -20.30 6.07
N VAL A 15 9.57 -21.01 5.00
CA VAL A 15 8.50 -20.59 4.09
C VAL A 15 7.16 -20.48 4.83
N SER A 16 6.88 -21.41 5.74
CA SER A 16 5.65 -21.39 6.53
C SER A 16 5.58 -20.19 7.48
N ILE A 17 6.70 -19.81 8.11
CA ILE A 17 6.80 -18.62 8.97
C ILE A 17 6.60 -17.35 8.15
N TRP A 18 7.28 -17.22 7.01
CA TRP A 18 7.13 -16.06 6.13
C TRP A 18 5.70 -15.93 5.60
N PHE A 19 5.05 -17.03 5.25
CA PHE A 19 3.67 -17.00 4.80
C PHE A 19 2.71 -16.51 5.90
N LYS A 20 2.88 -16.95 7.15
CA LYS A 20 2.08 -16.45 8.28
C LYS A 20 2.30 -14.94 8.50
N LEU A 21 3.56 -14.50 8.56
CA LEU A 21 3.90 -13.08 8.71
C LEU A 21 3.31 -12.23 7.59
N PHE A 22 3.38 -12.71 6.35
CA PHE A 22 2.81 -12.04 5.19
C PHE A 22 1.28 -11.95 5.28
N LYS A 23 0.59 -13.01 5.73
CA LYS A 23 -0.85 -12.99 5.94
C LYS A 23 -1.29 -12.01 7.01
N GLU A 24 -0.48 -11.83 8.06
CA GLU A 24 -0.80 -10.95 9.18
C GLU A 24 -0.47 -9.48 8.92
N GLY A 25 0.69 -9.18 8.30
CA GLY A 25 1.19 -7.81 8.16
C GLY A 25 1.78 -7.48 6.80
N GLY A 26 1.46 -8.27 5.77
CA GLY A 26 1.86 -8.03 4.39
C GLY A 26 3.38 -7.96 4.22
N LEU A 27 3.81 -7.07 3.32
CA LEU A 27 5.24 -6.89 3.01
C LEU A 27 6.03 -6.31 4.20
N GLU A 28 5.41 -5.45 5.00
CA GLU A 28 6.07 -4.81 6.15
C GLU A 28 6.51 -5.83 7.22
N ALA A 29 5.72 -6.88 7.41
CA ALA A 29 6.04 -7.94 8.36
C ALA A 29 7.25 -8.81 7.95
N LEU A 30 7.60 -8.83 6.66
CA LEU A 30 8.76 -9.56 6.14
C LEU A 30 10.07 -8.75 6.23
N LYS A 31 10.02 -7.45 6.57
CA LYS A 31 11.22 -6.63 6.68
C LYS A 31 12.14 -7.14 7.81
N PRO A 32 13.47 -7.15 7.59
CA PRO A 32 14.42 -7.54 8.62
C PRO A 32 14.26 -6.68 9.88
N LYS A 33 13.89 -7.31 11.00
CA LYS A 33 13.85 -6.64 12.29
C LYS A 33 15.27 -6.50 12.84
N LYS A 34 15.58 -5.35 13.43
CA LYS A 34 16.90 -5.11 14.05
C LYS A 34 17.12 -6.17 15.14
N LYS A 35 18.16 -6.99 14.98
CA LYS A 35 18.54 -8.00 15.97
C LYS A 35 19.09 -7.33 17.24
N GLY A 36 18.77 -7.89 18.39
CA GLY A 36 19.26 -7.44 19.70
C GLY A 36 18.21 -6.73 20.56
N ARG A 37 18.60 -6.38 21.80
CA ARG A 37 17.75 -5.60 22.71
C ARG A 37 17.62 -4.17 22.17
N PRO A 38 16.41 -3.63 21.97
CA PRO A 38 16.25 -2.22 21.64
C PRO A 38 16.91 -1.39 22.74
N SER A 39 17.76 -0.44 22.36
CA SER A 39 18.33 0.51 23.31
C SER A 39 17.19 1.20 24.05
N LYS A 40 17.29 1.28 25.39
CA LYS A 40 16.31 1.93 26.26
C LYS A 40 16.12 3.42 25.92
N VAL A 41 17.03 3.99 25.13
CA VAL A 41 16.95 5.35 24.62
C VAL A 41 16.84 5.30 23.10
N SER A 42 15.62 5.41 22.58
CA SER A 42 15.38 5.66 21.16
C SER A 42 15.81 7.09 20.83
N LYS A 43 17.11 7.31 20.63
CA LYS A 43 17.59 8.59 20.08
C LYS A 43 17.33 8.64 18.58
N ILE A 44 16.05 8.67 18.19
CA ILE A 44 15.72 9.35 16.93
C ILE A 44 16.12 10.81 17.19
N SER A 45 17.18 11.28 16.54
CA SER A 45 17.57 12.68 16.67
C SER A 45 16.35 13.52 16.28
N LYS A 46 16.04 14.60 17.02
CA LYS A 46 14.91 15.51 16.70
C LYS A 46 14.94 15.96 15.23
N LYS A 47 16.13 16.01 14.61
CA LYS A 47 16.31 16.27 13.16
C LYS A 47 15.74 15.17 12.28
N ASN A 48 15.99 13.89 12.59
CA ASN A 48 15.48 12.77 11.81
C ASN A 48 13.95 12.63 11.93
N ALA A 49 13.39 12.84 13.13
CA ALA A 49 11.94 12.83 13.32
C ALA A 49 11.24 13.92 12.49
N ARG A 50 11.76 15.16 12.53
CA ARG A 50 11.22 16.27 11.72
C ARG A 50 11.32 16.00 10.21
N LYS A 51 12.40 15.35 9.75
CA LYS A 51 12.57 15.02 8.33
C LYS A 51 11.58 13.96 7.87
N MET A 52 11.27 12.96 8.70
CA MET A 52 10.26 11.94 8.39
C MET A 52 8.86 12.55 8.38
N LEU A 53 8.50 13.33 9.41
CA LEU A 53 7.22 14.05 9.47
C LEU A 53 7.00 14.96 8.26
N LYS A 54 8.06 15.66 7.80
CA LYS A 54 7.95 16.52 6.62
C LYS A 54 7.72 15.72 5.34
N LYS A 55 8.45 14.62 5.14
CA LYS A 55 8.22 13.72 4.00
C LYS A 55 6.81 13.13 3.99
N GLU A 56 6.35 12.66 5.14
CA GLU A 56 4.98 12.13 5.28
C GLU A 56 3.93 13.21 5.00
N SER A 57 4.16 14.46 5.44
CA SER A 57 3.28 15.60 5.12
C SER A 57 3.25 15.89 3.62
N ASP A 58 4.41 15.97 2.98
CA ASP A 58 4.55 16.26 1.55
C ASP A 58 3.86 15.16 0.70
N GLU A 59 4.06 13.88 1.06
CA GLU A 59 3.41 12.73 0.42
C GLU A 59 1.89 12.76 0.61
N MET A 60 1.41 13.09 1.82
CA MET A 60 -0.02 13.21 2.10
C MET A 60 -0.67 14.35 1.34
N GLU A 61 0.03 15.47 1.14
CA GLU A 61 -0.45 16.59 0.34
C GLU A 61 -0.53 16.23 -1.15
N ALA A 62 0.48 15.55 -1.69
CA ALA A 62 0.49 15.06 -3.07
C ALA A 62 -0.66 14.08 -3.33
N LEU A 63 -0.87 13.10 -2.44
CA LEU A 63 -1.99 12.16 -2.54
C LEU A 63 -3.36 12.86 -2.49
N LYS A 64 -3.50 13.88 -1.64
CA LYS A 64 -4.74 14.68 -1.59
C LYS A 64 -4.97 15.47 -2.89
N GLN A 65 -3.91 15.96 -3.53
CA GLN A 65 -4.01 16.65 -4.83
C GLN A 65 -4.46 15.66 -5.92
N GLU A 66 -3.81 14.50 -6.01
CA GLU A 66 -4.15 13.45 -6.97
C GLU A 66 -5.59 12.97 -6.80
N LEU A 67 -6.03 12.73 -5.56
CA LEU A 67 -7.39 12.32 -5.26
C LEU A 67 -8.43 13.39 -5.68
N ARG A 68 -8.12 14.68 -5.51
CA ARG A 68 -8.98 15.76 -6.00
C ARG A 68 -9.07 15.74 -7.53
N GLN A 69 -7.94 15.60 -8.21
CA GLN A 69 -7.88 15.54 -9.67
C GLN A 69 -8.72 14.37 -10.21
N VAL A 70 -8.51 13.16 -9.69
CA VAL A 70 -9.27 11.95 -10.08
C VAL A 70 -10.76 12.11 -9.84
N LYS A 71 -11.17 12.75 -8.72
CA LYS A 71 -12.59 13.04 -8.46
C LYS A 71 -13.18 13.97 -9.52
N MET A 72 -12.45 15.01 -9.92
CA MET A 72 -12.91 15.93 -10.98
C MET A 72 -13.02 15.22 -12.33
N GLU A 73 -12.01 14.44 -12.72
CA GLU A 73 -12.03 13.65 -13.97
C GLU A 73 -13.20 12.67 -14.00
N ARG A 74 -13.43 11.94 -12.91
CA ARG A 74 -14.61 11.08 -12.75
C ARG A 74 -15.91 11.85 -12.96
N ASP A 75 -16.03 13.04 -12.37
CA ASP A 75 -17.26 13.84 -12.46
C ASP A 75 -17.48 14.39 -13.87
N ILE A 76 -16.40 14.79 -14.56
CA ILE A 76 -16.44 15.17 -15.97
C ILE A 76 -16.90 13.99 -16.82
N LEU A 77 -16.32 12.79 -16.62
CA LEU A 77 -16.69 11.58 -17.36
C LEU A 77 -18.14 11.16 -17.10
N LYS A 78 -18.63 11.28 -15.88
CA LYS A 78 -20.05 11.03 -15.58
C LYS A 78 -20.95 12.00 -16.32
N LYS A 79 -20.63 13.29 -16.31
CA LYS A 79 -21.40 14.32 -17.03
C LYS A 79 -21.36 14.10 -18.53
N SER A 80 -20.20 13.75 -19.09
CA SER A 80 -20.09 13.46 -20.52
C SER A 80 -20.88 12.22 -20.90
N LEU A 81 -20.88 11.16 -20.08
CA LEU A 81 -21.71 9.98 -20.30
C LEU A 81 -23.21 10.31 -20.20
N THR A 82 -23.63 11.22 -19.32
CA THR A 82 -25.04 11.61 -19.26
C THR A 82 -25.49 12.44 -20.46
N LEU A 83 -24.59 13.24 -21.04
CA LEU A 83 -24.90 14.15 -22.16
C LEU A 83 -24.73 13.48 -23.53
N PHE A 84 -23.69 12.66 -23.67
CA PHE A 84 -23.23 12.09 -24.94
C PHE A 84 -23.16 10.57 -24.91
N GLY A 85 -23.47 9.92 -23.78
CA GLY A 85 -23.50 8.47 -23.69
C GLY A 85 -24.66 7.86 -24.45
N PRO A 86 -24.57 6.56 -24.81
CA PRO A 86 -25.62 5.89 -25.54
C PRO A 86 -26.94 5.94 -24.76
N SER A 87 -28.00 6.40 -25.43
CA SER A 87 -29.37 6.32 -24.93
C SER A 87 -29.65 4.87 -24.52
N LYS A 88 -30.07 4.65 -23.26
CA LYS A 88 -30.43 3.31 -22.77
C LYS A 88 -31.34 2.65 -23.82
N PRO A 89 -31.06 1.41 -24.26
CA PRO A 89 -31.94 0.75 -25.21
C PRO A 89 -33.34 0.72 -24.59
N LYS A 90 -34.32 1.32 -25.29
CA LYS A 90 -35.72 1.19 -24.92
C LYS A 90 -36.04 -0.30 -24.96
N ILE A 91 -36.09 -0.94 -23.80
CA ILE A 91 -36.61 -2.29 -23.65
C ILE A 91 -38.06 -2.21 -24.13
N LYS A 92 -38.32 -2.69 -25.35
CA LYS A 92 -39.68 -2.81 -25.88
C LYS A 92 -40.35 -3.92 -25.07
N ARG A 93 -41.41 -3.56 -24.35
CA ARG A 93 -42.35 -4.51 -23.75
C ARG A 93 -43.19 -5.16 -24.84
#